data_AF-P58560-F1
#
_entry.id   AF-P58560-F1
#
_cell.length_a   1.000
_cell.length_b   1.000
_cell.length_c   1.000
_cell.angle_alpha   90.00
_cell.angle_beta   90.00
_cell.angle_gamma   90.00
#
_symmetry.space_group_name_H-M   'P 1'
#
loop_
_entity.id
_entity.type
_entity.pdbx_description
1 polymer ?
#
loop_
_entity_poly.entity_id
_entity_poly.type
_entity_poly.pdbx_seq_one_letter_code
_entity_poly.pdbx_strand_id
1 'polypeptide(L)' 'MATAFLPSILADASFLSSIFVPVIGWVVPIATFSFLFLYIEREDVA' A
#
# COMPACT_ATOMS: atom_id res chain seq x y z
N MET A 1 -12.72 3.60 31.88
CA MET A 1 -13.22 3.01 30.62
C MET A 1 -12.56 3.62 29.37
N ALA A 2 -12.27 4.92 29.31
CA ALA A 2 -11.59 5.53 28.15
C ALA A 2 -10.14 5.05 27.91
N THR A 3 -9.43 4.61 28.95
CA THR A 3 -8.02 4.18 28.86
C THR A 3 -7.81 2.85 28.12
N ALA A 4 -8.87 2.06 27.87
CA ALA A 4 -8.80 0.80 27.13
C ALA A 4 -9.21 0.92 25.65
N PHE A 5 -9.68 2.10 25.22
CA PHE A 5 -10.25 2.28 23.89
C PHE A 5 -9.20 2.28 22.77
N LEU A 6 -8.03 2.89 23.01
CA LEU A 6 -6.93 2.88 22.03
C LEU A 6 -6.35 1.47 21.83
N PRO A 7 -6.00 0.73 22.90
CA PRO A 7 -5.54 -0.65 22.77
C PRO A 7 -6.54 -1.57 22.09
N SER A 8 -7.85 -1.40 22.32
CA SER A 8 -8.86 -2.24 21.67
C SER A 8 -8.92 -1.97 20.16
N ILE A 9 -8.90 -0.72 19.73
CA ILE A 9 -8.87 -0.38 18.29
C ILE A 9 -7.60 -0.90 17.62
N LEU A 10 -6.44 -0.75 18.27
CA LEU A 10 -5.17 -1.25 17.75
C LEU A 10 -5.15 -2.78 17.66
N ALA A 11 -5.75 -3.47 18.63
CA ALA A 11 -5.93 -4.92 18.59
C ALA A 11 -6.85 -5.34 17.42
N ASP A 12 -7.99 -4.66 17.26
CA ASP A 12 -8.93 -4.91 16.17
C ASP A 12 -8.29 -4.63 14.80
N ALA A 13 -7.39 -3.65 14.70
CA ALA A 13 -6.71 -3.26 13.48
C ALA A 13 -5.42 -4.05 13.18
N SER A 14 -5.02 -4.99 14.04
CA SER A 14 -3.76 -5.73 13.91
C SER A 14 -3.61 -6.46 12.56
N PHE A 15 -4.72 -6.92 11.97
CA PHE A 15 -4.75 -7.56 10.65
C PHE A 15 -4.38 -6.61 9.50
N LEU A 16 -4.51 -5.29 9.67
CA LEU A 16 -4.23 -4.33 8.60
C LEU A 16 -2.78 -4.40 8.14
N SER A 17 -1.85 -4.70 9.06
CA SER A 17 -0.43 -4.86 8.72
C SER A 17 -0.21 -6.00 7.72
N SER A 18 -0.89 -7.14 7.88
CA SER A 18 -0.72 -8.28 6.97
C SER A 18 -1.26 -8.02 5.56
N ILE A 19 -2.12 -7.00 5.39
CA ILE A 19 -2.66 -6.57 4.09
C ILE A 19 -1.81 -5.42 3.52
N PHE A 20 -1.61 -4.35 4.29
CA PHE A 20 -0.96 -3.15 3.78
C PHE A 20 0.54 -3.34 3.54
N VAL A 21 1.24 -4.14 4.36
CA VAL A 21 2.67 -4.38 4.14
C VAL A 21 2.93 -5.04 2.77
N PRO A 22 2.28 -6.15 2.38
CA PRO A 22 2.49 -6.70 1.05
C PRO A 22 1.93 -5.81 -0.06
N VAL A 23 0.82 -5.11 0.15
CA VAL A 23 0.28 -4.19 -0.87
C VAL A 23 1.27 -3.04 -1.14
N ILE A 24 1.77 -2.38 -0.11
CA ILE A 24 2.72 -1.26 -0.25
C ILE A 24 4.10 -1.75 -0.67
N GLY A 25 4.54 -2.93 -0.20
CA GLY A 25 5.86 -3.46 -0.50
C GLY A 25 5.97 -4.14 -1.87
N TRP A 26 4.87 -4.63 -2.43
CA TRP A 26 4.87 -5.43 -3.66
C TRP A 26 3.92 -4.87 -4.70
N VAL A 27 2.62 -4.81 -4.40
CA VAL A 27 1.59 -4.45 -5.40
C VAL A 27 1.79 -3.03 -5.92
N VAL A 28 1.96 -2.06 -5.02
CA VAL A 28 2.15 -0.66 -5.39
C VAL A 28 3.45 -0.45 -6.19
N PRO A 29 4.62 -0.97 -5.76
CA PRO A 29 5.85 -0.89 -6.55
C PRO A 29 5.74 -1.56 -7.91
N ILE A 30 5.15 -2.76 -8.00
CA ILE A 30 4.95 -3.45 -9.28
C ILE A 30 4.11 -2.58 -10.22
N ALA A 31 2.93 -2.12 -9.76
CA ALA A 31 2.06 -1.29 -10.59
C ALA A 31 2.76 0.01 -11.00
N THR A 32 3.36 0.72 -10.05
CA THR A 32 4.01 2.01 -10.28
C THR A 32 5.16 1.87 -11.27
N PHE A 33 6.06 0.91 -11.07
CA PHE A 33 7.19 0.72 -11.97
C PHE A 33 6.76 0.21 -13.35
N SER A 34 5.73 -0.64 -13.46
CA SER A 34 5.16 -1.01 -14.76
C SER A 34 4.59 0.20 -15.49
N PHE A 35 3.83 1.07 -14.82
CA PHE A 35 3.29 2.29 -15.44
C PHE A 35 4.39 3.28 -15.81
N LEU A 36 5.38 3.49 -14.95
CA LEU A 36 6.53 4.35 -15.25
C LEU A 36 7.34 3.81 -16.42
N PHE A 37 7.55 2.50 -16.49
CA PHE A 37 8.22 1.85 -17.61
C PHE A 37 7.47 2.08 -18.92
N LEU A 38 6.15 1.82 -18.94
CA LEU A 38 5.33 2.10 -20.12
C LEU A 38 5.32 3.59 -20.49
N TYR A 39 5.41 4.49 -19.51
CA TYR A 39 5.45 5.93 -19.75
C TYR A 39 6.77 6.35 -20.42
N ILE A 40 7.92 5.83 -19.97
CA ILE A 40 9.22 6.18 -20.55
C ILE A 40 9.44 5.56 -21.94
N GLU A 41 8.89 4.36 -22.18
CA GLU A 41 8.99 3.65 -23.47
C GLU A 41 7.97 4.14 -24.50
N ARG A 42 7.13 5.14 -24.18
CA ARG A 42 6.28 5.77 -25.19
C ARG A 42 7.15 6.58 -26.15
N GLU A 43 7.36 6.02 -27.34
CA GLU A 43 8.03 6.67 -28.47
C GLU A 43 7.23 7.88 -29.00
N ASP A 44 5.93 7.94 -28.71
CA ASP A 44 5.00 8.96 -29.20
C ASP A 44 4.53 9.85 -28.03
N VAL A 45 5.36 10.84 -27.71
CA VAL A 45 4.91 12.05 -27.01
C VAL A 45 4.76 13.10 -28.10
N ALA A 46 3.60 13.08 -28.74
CA ALA A 46 3.20 14.04 -29.77
C ALA A 46 3.27 15.50 -29.26
#